data_AF-A0A285ITX9-F1
#
_entry.id   AF-A0A285ITX9-F1
#
_cell.length_a   1.000
_cell.length_b   1.000
_cell.length_c   1.000
_cell.angle_alpha   90.00
_cell.angle_beta   90.00
_cell.angle_gamma   90.00
#
_symmetry.space_group_name_H-M   'P 1'
#
loop_
_entity.id
_entity.type
_entity.pdbx_description
1 polymer ?
#
loop_
_entity_poly.entity_id
_entity_poly.type
_entity_poly.pdbx_seq_one_letter_code
_entity_poly.pdbx_strand_id
1 'polypeptide(L)'
;MNQAAKPEQYIDTVADYFDNLIPDATDDQLFAAGYLRGHFDLAVGSLEVMAEPFDKPRLCNWVEQSLVKAIDGGELTDADQQHVQQLWQQVQLL
;
A
#
# COMPACT_ATOMS: atom_id res chain seq x y z
N MET A 1 13.81 23.08 -13.03
CA MET A 1 14.15 22.00 -12.08
C MET A 1 12.84 21.35 -11.70
N ASN A 2 12.53 20.18 -12.28
CA ASN A 2 11.31 19.45 -11.98
C ASN A 2 11.44 18.96 -10.54
N GLN A 3 10.72 19.58 -9.60
CA GLN A 3 10.54 18.97 -8.29
C GLN A 3 9.67 17.74 -8.53
N ALA A 4 10.30 16.56 -8.65
CA ALA A 4 9.57 15.32 -8.53
C ALA A 4 8.74 15.42 -7.24
N ALA A 5 7.43 15.26 -7.36
CA ALA A 5 6.55 15.35 -6.21
C ALA A 5 7.03 14.35 -5.17
N LYS A 6 7.53 14.91 -4.07
CA LYS A 6 8.08 14.21 -2.92
C LYS A 6 7.02 13.24 -2.38
N PRO A 7 7.29 11.92 -2.29
CA PRO A 7 6.30 10.91 -1.95
C PRO A 7 5.80 11.03 -0.51
N GLU A 8 6.47 11.81 0.34
CA GLU A 8 6.17 12.01 1.76
C GLU A 8 4.70 12.38 1.99
N GLN A 9 4.15 13.34 1.22
CA GLN A 9 2.74 13.73 1.39
C GLN A 9 1.78 12.58 1.08
N TYR A 10 2.10 11.75 0.09
CA TYR A 10 1.30 10.58 -0.24
C TYR A 10 1.42 9.50 0.83
N ILE A 11 2.64 9.26 1.35
CA ILE A 11 2.89 8.31 2.44
C ILE A 11 2.09 8.71 3.69
N ASP A 12 2.13 9.99 4.09
CA ASP A 12 1.37 10.50 5.23
C ASP A 12 -0.14 10.35 5.01
N THR A 13 -0.63 10.69 3.80
CA THR A 13 -2.07 10.55 3.46
C THR A 13 -2.53 9.10 3.54
N VAL A 14 -1.70 8.14 3.10
CA VAL A 14 -2.01 6.71 3.16
C VAL A 14 -2.00 6.20 4.60
N ALA A 15 -1.05 6.64 5.43
CA ALA A 15 -1.00 6.29 6.85
C ALA A 15 -2.26 6.77 7.57
N ASP A 16 -2.66 8.02 7.36
CA ASP A 16 -3.89 8.59 7.91
C ASP A 16 -5.13 7.83 7.41
N TYR A 17 -5.16 7.44 6.13
CA TYR A 17 -6.27 6.65 5.57
C TYR A 17 -6.44 5.31 6.29
N PHE A 18 -5.34 4.58 6.52
CA PHE A 18 -5.39 3.31 7.25
C PHE A 18 -5.80 3.49 8.71
N ASP A 19 -5.29 4.51 9.41
CA ASP A 19 -5.62 4.76 10.81
C ASP A 19 -7.11 5.13 10.99
N ASN A 20 -7.68 5.86 10.02
CA ASN A 20 -9.10 6.23 10.02
C ASN A 20 -10.06 5.09 9.61
N LEU A 21 -9.54 4.00 9.02
CA LEU A 21 -10.34 2.85 8.61
C LEU A 21 -10.65 1.91 9.79
N ILE A 22 -9.80 1.89 10.82
CA ILE A 22 -9.88 0.95 11.96
C ILE A 22 -11.20 1.03 12.75
N PRO A 23 -11.75 2.22 13.10
CA PRO A 23 -12.86 2.31 14.05
C PRO A 23 -14.17 1.63 13.60
N ASP A 24 -14.43 1.58 12.29
CA ASP A 24 -15.70 1.11 11.71
C ASP A 24 -15.54 -0.14 10.83
N ALA A 25 -14.34 -0.73 10.78
CA ALA A 25 -14.04 -1.84 9.90
C ALA A 25 -14.51 -3.21 10.44
N THR A 26 -15.04 -4.02 9.53
CA THR A 26 -15.26 -5.46 9.74
C THR A 26 -13.93 -6.21 9.85
N ASP A 27 -13.96 -7.44 10.37
CA ASP A 27 -12.76 -8.28 10.49
C ASP A 27 -12.02 -8.47 9.15
N ASP A 28 -12.77 -8.67 8.06
CA ASP A 28 -12.20 -8.82 6.72
C ASP A 28 -11.54 -7.52 6.22
N GLN A 29 -12.13 -6.38 6.54
CA GLN A 29 -11.56 -5.06 6.21
C GLN A 29 -10.32 -4.74 7.05
N LEU A 30 -10.32 -5.11 8.34
CA LEU A 30 -9.16 -4.98 9.21
C LEU A 30 -8.00 -5.86 8.71
N PHE A 31 -8.30 -7.09 8.29
CA PHE A 31 -7.32 -7.97 7.66
C PHE A 31 -6.74 -7.35 6.39
N ALA A 32 -7.60 -6.94 5.45
CA ALA A 32 -7.16 -6.36 4.18
C ALA A 32 -6.33 -5.08 4.39
N ALA A 33 -6.73 -4.22 5.34
CA ALA A 33 -6.00 -3.02 5.69
C ALA A 33 -4.65 -3.30 6.34
N GLY A 34 -4.58 -4.24 7.29
CA GLY A 34 -3.32 -4.66 7.90
C GLY A 34 -2.36 -5.27 6.88
N TYR A 35 -2.88 -6.15 6.01
CA TYR A 35 -2.11 -6.79 4.96
C TYR A 35 -1.55 -5.76 3.98
N LEU A 36 -2.40 -4.89 3.43
CA LEU A 36 -1.99 -3.86 2.48
C LEU A 36 -1.01 -2.84 3.11
N ARG A 37 -1.26 -2.40 4.34
CA ARG A 37 -0.36 -1.49 5.07
C ARG A 37 1.03 -2.10 5.22
N GLY A 38 1.12 -3.39 5.55
CA GLY A 38 2.41 -4.10 5.62
C GLY A 38 3.19 -4.06 4.29
N HIS A 39 2.53 -4.31 3.16
CA HIS A 39 3.15 -4.20 1.85
C HIS A 39 3.56 -2.76 1.49
N PHE A 40 2.75 -1.78 1.89
CA PHE A 40 3.04 -0.37 1.68
C PHE A 40 4.27 0.08 2.48
N ASP A 41 4.30 -0.19 3.77
CA ASP A 41 5.40 0.18 4.67
C ASP A 41 6.72 -0.49 4.25
N LEU A 42 6.65 -1.77 3.84
CA LEU A 42 7.82 -2.47 3.31
C LEU A 42 8.35 -1.83 2.02
N ALA A 43 7.47 -1.38 1.12
CA ALA A 43 7.87 -0.70 -0.11
C ALA A 43 8.51 0.65 0.17
N VAL A 44 7.93 1.45 1.09
CA VAL A 44 8.50 2.72 1.55
C VAL A 44 9.90 2.49 2.11
N GLY A 45 10.03 1.61 3.11
CA GLY A 45 11.33 1.33 3.74
C GLY A 45 12.37 0.78 2.75
N SER A 46 11.94 -0.05 1.80
CA SER A 46 12.84 -0.56 0.75
C SER A 46 13.37 0.56 -0.14
N LEU A 47 12.51 1.47 -0.59
CA LEU A 47 12.90 2.59 -1.44
C LEU A 47 13.74 3.63 -0.69
N GLU A 48 13.46 3.88 0.60
CA GLU A 48 14.29 4.74 1.45
C GLU A 48 15.70 4.18 1.66
N VAL A 49 15.83 2.87 1.87
CA VAL A 49 17.13 2.20 2.02
C VAL A 49 17.97 2.26 0.74
N MET A 50 17.34 2.28 -0.44
CA MET A 50 18.05 2.45 -1.72
C MET A 50 18.70 3.83 -1.87
N ALA A 51 18.37 4.80 -1.01
CA ALA A 51 18.93 6.15 -0.98
C ALA A 51 18.81 6.93 -2.31
N GLU A 52 17.86 6.53 -3.17
CA GLU A 52 17.50 7.23 -4.40
C GLU A 52 16.18 7.98 -4.21
N PRO A 53 16.04 9.19 -4.77
CA PRO A 53 14.74 9.84 -4.85
C PRO A 53 13.74 8.95 -5.60
N PHE A 54 12.56 8.77 -5.02
CA PHE A 54 11.42 8.10 -5.64
C PHE A 54 10.20 9.01 -5.57
N ASP A 55 9.18 8.71 -6.36
CA ASP A 55 7.91 9.42 -6.41
C ASP A 55 6.75 8.44 -6.16
N LYS A 56 5.52 8.97 -6.09
CA LYS A 56 4.30 8.16 -5.91
C LYS A 56 4.21 7.01 -6.94
N PRO A 57 4.39 7.23 -8.26
CA PRO A 57 4.37 6.13 -9.23
C PRO A 57 5.37 5.01 -8.93
N ARG A 58 6.62 5.33 -8.58
CA ARG A 58 7.63 4.33 -8.22
C ARG A 58 7.23 3.55 -6.97
N LEU A 59 6.72 4.23 -5.94
CA LEU A 59 6.22 3.58 -4.73
C LEU A 59 5.05 2.64 -5.02
N CYS A 60 4.04 3.11 -5.76
CA CYS A 60 2.88 2.28 -6.11
C CYS A 60 3.27 1.03 -6.90
N ASN A 61 4.24 1.15 -7.80
CA ASN A 61 4.72 0.00 -8.56
C ASN A 61 5.42 -1.04 -7.67
N TRP A 62 6.16 -0.62 -6.63
CA TRP A 62 6.75 -1.53 -5.67
C TRP A 62 5.70 -2.26 -4.83
N VAL A 63 4.67 -1.54 -4.36
CA VAL A 63 3.56 -2.14 -3.61
C VAL A 63 2.82 -3.16 -4.46
N GLU A 64 2.48 -2.81 -5.70
CA GLU A 64 1.78 -3.70 -6.63
C GLU A 64 2.58 -4.97 -6.94
N GLN A 65 3.88 -4.85 -7.21
CA GLN A 65 4.74 -6.03 -7.41
C GLN A 65 4.81 -6.93 -6.16
N SER A 66 4.88 -6.31 -4.99
CA SER A 66 4.93 -7.01 -3.71
C SER A 66 3.63 -7.80 -3.46
N LEU A 67 2.47 -7.17 -3.71
CA LEU A 67 1.16 -7.79 -3.62
C LEU A 67 0.99 -8.94 -4.62
N VAL A 68 1.30 -8.72 -5.90
CA VAL A 68 1.19 -9.75 -6.94
C VAL A 68 2.01 -10.98 -6.56
N LYS A 69 3.25 -10.79 -6.12
CA LYS A 69 4.12 -11.91 -5.71
C LYS A 69 3.52 -12.72 -4.55
N ALA A 70 2.92 -12.05 -3.57
CA ALA A 70 2.36 -12.71 -2.40
C ALA A 70 1.04 -13.43 -2.72
N ILE A 71 0.20 -12.81 -3.55
CA ILE A 71 -1.04 -13.41 -4.09
C ILE A 71 -0.72 -14.65 -4.93
N ASP A 72 0.21 -14.55 -5.87
CA ASP A 72 0.67 -15.68 -6.70
C ASP A 72 1.31 -16.79 -5.85
N GLY A 73 1.86 -16.43 -4.69
CA GLY A 73 2.39 -17.35 -3.68
C GLY A 73 1.32 -18.12 -2.89
N GLY A 74 0.03 -17.77 -3.06
CA GLY A 74 -1.08 -18.42 -2.38
C GLY A 74 -1.26 -17.98 -0.93
N GLU A 75 -0.80 -16.78 -0.56
CA GLU A 75 -0.93 -16.26 0.82
C GLU A 75 -2.38 -15.90 1.20
N LEU A 76 -3.24 -15.65 0.22
CA LEU A 76 -4.60 -15.14 0.41
C LEU A 76 -5.66 -16.05 -0.20
N THR A 77 -6.82 -16.14 0.45
CA THR A 77 -8.02 -16.75 -0.16
C THR A 77 -8.59 -15.86 -1.26
N ASP A 78 -9.45 -16.39 -2.14
CA ASP A 78 -10.09 -15.60 -3.21
C ASP A 78 -10.86 -14.39 -2.67
N ALA A 79 -11.51 -14.53 -1.50
CA ALA A 79 -12.24 -13.44 -0.87
C ALA A 79 -11.29 -12.36 -0.34
N ASP A 80 -10.21 -12.77 0.33
CA ASP A 80 -9.21 -11.84 0.86
C ASP A 80 -8.49 -11.08 -0.26
N GLN A 81 -8.20 -11.75 -1.38
CA GLN A 81 -7.65 -11.11 -2.57
C GLN A 81 -8.56 -9.99 -3.08
N GLN A 82 -9.88 -10.23 -3.14
CA GLN A 82 -10.84 -9.21 -3.58
C GLN A 82 -10.85 -8.00 -2.64
N HIS A 83 -10.85 -8.22 -1.31
CA HIS A 83 -10.81 -7.14 -0.34
C HIS A 83 -9.52 -6.31 -0.44
N VAL A 84 -8.36 -6.96 -0.54
CA VAL A 84 -7.06 -6.29 -0.69
C VAL A 84 -6.99 -5.51 -2.01
N GLN A 85 -7.47 -6.07 -3.12
CA GLN A 85 -7.49 -5.38 -4.42
C GLN A 85 -8.40 -4.16 -4.42
N GLN A 86 -9.59 -4.27 -3.83
CA GLN A 86 -10.53 -3.14 -3.70
C GLN A 86 -9.92 -2.02 -2.86
N LEU A 87 -9.30 -2.37 -1.73
CA LEU A 87 -8.64 -1.40 -0.87
C LEU A 87 -7.44 -0.75 -1.57
N TRP A 88 -6.66 -1.53 -2.32
CA TRP A 88 -5.52 -1.03 -3.09
C TRP A 88 -5.95 0.01 -4.14
N GLN A 89 -7.06 -0.23 -4.84
CA GLN A 89 -7.62 0.76 -5.78
C GLN A 89 -7.95 2.10 -5.10
N GLN A 90 -8.44 2.08 -3.85
CA GLN A 90 -8.69 3.32 -3.10
C GLN A 90 -7.39 4.03 -2.75
N VAL A 91 -6.41 3.28 -2.24
CA VAL A 91 -5.10 3.81 -1.85
C VAL A 91 -4.38 4.48 -3.03
N GLN A 92 -4.44 3.90 -4.22
CA GLN A 92 -3.83 4.49 -5.43
C GLN A 92 -4.41 5.86 -5.81
N LEU A 93 -5.67 6.14 -5.43
CA LEU A 93 -6.39 7.37 -5.77
C LEU A 93 -6.17 8.52 -4.78
N LEU A 94 -5.58 8.25 -3.60
CA LEU A 94 -5.20 9.27 -2.61
C LEU A 94 -4.13 10.23 -3.14
#